data_AF-A0A261KRU7-F1
#
_entry.id   AF-A0A261KRU7-F1
#
_cell.length_a   1.000
_cell.length_b   1.000
_cell.length_c   1.000
_cell.angle_alpha   90.00
_cell.angle_beta   90.00
_cell.angle_gamma   90.00
#
_symmetry.space_group_name_H-M   'P 1'
#
loop_
_entity.id
_entity.type
_entity.pdbx_description
1 polymer ?
#
loop_
_entity_poly.entity_id
_entity_poly.type
_entity_poly.pdbx_seq_one_letter_code
_entity_poly.pdbx_strand_id
1 'polypeptide(L)'
;MIITATDTVLFDGASPNSRRRSGLLTVVRDKGEGKAGDITIHTGSLEVKNGGRISSDTFGIGDAGNVEINATDTVIFDGVSSTGRSSGIPSGAFSSVTGRAVGDAGDVSITTGTLEVTNGARISSITEGKGNAGDVIITATDTVLFDGASPNARRGGTSGAFTSVTRRAVGNAGDVSMTTGSLEVTNGARISSSTEGKGDAGNIFIRTNSLLKINENASISAFSETNGKGGNVIITAPENLNITGNGQITVSSGGAGNAGQIDIISPNITLSDGIDINAFTTGLGNAGNINLEGDNINIEPNTQILAFTETKGKGGNITVRAKETLNLGVDTQLSVETNRSGKAGNIEINTPQLTIGENAQISATVNIGASTTEPGGNITINTNKLDIAGELGIFAETEAKADAGSLTLSTYKTNPNLDITFTNEGFISASTSSTGNGGNINISAPETINIQGNGFIAVETTDIGNAGTINIDTKNLTLSDKVAISASTEDKGNAGTININTNNLTLETGTSLTTETNNQGRQRLHRSRNH
;
A
#
# COMPACT_ATOMS: atom_id res chain seq x y z
N MET A 1 17.59 32.44 14.98
CA MET A 1 17.60 33.51 13.96
C MET A 1 16.15 33.78 13.60
N ILE A 2 15.72 35.05 13.57
CA ILE A 2 14.33 35.40 13.29
C ILE A 2 14.30 36.42 12.16
N ILE A 3 13.49 36.19 11.14
CA ILE A 3 13.10 37.18 10.12
C ILE A 3 11.63 37.50 10.30
N THR A 4 11.31 38.79 10.27
CA THR A 4 9.94 39.28 10.16
C THR A 4 9.88 40.26 9.00
N ALA A 5 9.09 39.93 7.99
CA ALA A 5 8.75 40.80 6.87
C ALA A 5 7.23 40.88 6.77
N THR A 6 6.69 41.96 6.22
CA THR A 6 5.24 42.13 6.04
C THR A 6 4.74 41.62 4.70
N ASP A 7 5.62 41.53 3.71
CA ASP A 7 5.29 41.23 2.32
C ASP A 7 6.04 39.97 1.87
N THR A 8 7.09 40.09 1.06
CA THR A 8 7.83 38.92 0.54
C THR A 8 9.26 38.83 1.07
N VAL A 9 9.68 37.62 1.43
CA VAL A 9 11.10 37.25 1.59
C VAL A 9 11.53 36.43 0.38
N LEU A 10 12.60 36.86 -0.31
CA LEU A 10 13.15 36.16 -1.47
C LEU A 10 14.60 35.72 -1.21
N PHE A 11 14.87 34.43 -1.40
CA PHE A 11 16.20 33.85 -1.47
C PHE A 11 16.42 33.23 -2.84
N ASP A 12 17.11 33.95 -3.73
CA ASP A 12 17.33 33.51 -5.10
C ASP A 12 18.82 33.24 -5.38
N GLY A 13 19.13 32.01 -5.78
CA GLY A 13 20.37 31.66 -6.42
C GLY A 13 21.51 31.16 -5.50
N ALA A 14 22.51 30.58 -6.16
CA ALA A 14 23.80 30.27 -5.58
C ALA A 14 24.91 30.84 -6.47
N SER A 15 26.01 31.28 -5.86
CA SER A 15 27.15 31.80 -6.61
C SER A 15 27.74 30.71 -7.53
N PRO A 16 27.92 30.99 -8.84
CA PRO A 16 28.44 30.01 -9.79
C PRO A 16 29.83 29.45 -9.41
N ASN A 17 30.65 30.27 -8.73
CA ASN A 17 32.06 30.00 -8.44
C ASN A 17 32.39 29.89 -6.94
N SER A 18 31.42 30.11 -6.05
CA SER A 18 31.63 29.98 -4.60
C SER A 18 30.50 29.19 -3.96
N ARG A 19 30.77 28.44 -2.89
CA ARG A 19 29.74 27.69 -2.15
C ARG A 19 28.71 28.59 -1.44
N ARG A 20 28.68 29.90 -1.73
CA ARG A 20 27.80 30.90 -1.13
C ARG A 20 26.45 30.86 -1.83
N ARG A 21 25.41 30.76 -1.02
CA ARG A 21 24.01 30.61 -1.44
C ARG A 21 23.22 31.78 -0.86
N SER A 22 22.21 32.25 -1.57
CA SER A 22 21.20 33.13 -0.98
C SER A 22 20.43 32.31 0.03
N GLY A 23 20.26 32.82 1.26
CA GLY A 23 19.64 32.00 2.29
C GLY A 23 19.96 32.36 3.72
N LEU A 24 19.45 31.53 4.63
CA LEU A 24 19.76 31.54 6.05
C LEU A 24 20.53 30.28 6.43
N LEU A 25 21.55 30.44 7.26
CA LEU A 25 22.36 29.34 7.76
C LEU A 25 22.69 29.55 9.23
N THR A 26 22.22 28.64 10.07
CA THR A 26 22.74 28.41 11.41
C THR A 26 23.50 27.09 11.38
N VAL A 27 24.68 27.04 11.99
CA VAL A 27 25.54 25.85 11.85
C VAL A 27 26.46 25.62 13.04
N VAL A 28 26.51 24.38 13.52
CA VAL A 28 27.61 23.87 14.34
C VAL A 28 28.67 23.35 13.39
N ARG A 29 29.84 23.99 13.37
CA ARG A 29 30.91 23.61 12.44
C ARG A 29 31.60 22.33 12.86
N ASP A 30 32.40 21.75 11.95
CA ASP A 30 33.25 20.60 12.23
C ASP A 30 34.07 20.84 13.51
N LYS A 31 34.07 19.83 14.41
CA LYS A 31 34.67 19.87 15.76
C LYS A 31 34.06 20.89 16.74
N GLY A 32 33.00 21.60 16.35
CA GLY A 32 32.22 22.42 17.25
C GLY A 32 31.35 21.54 18.16
N GLU A 33 31.10 22.02 19.36
CA GLU A 33 30.16 21.40 20.31
C GLU A 33 29.04 22.40 20.65
N GLY A 34 27.80 21.96 20.60
CA GLY A 34 26.62 22.77 20.93
C GLY A 34 25.46 22.55 19.97
N LYS A 35 24.30 23.16 20.25
CA LYS A 35 23.11 23.10 19.40
C LYS A 35 23.17 24.17 18.31
N ALA A 36 22.84 23.83 17.06
CA ALA A 36 22.67 24.81 16.00
C ALA A 36 21.46 25.70 16.29
N GLY A 37 21.54 26.98 15.95
CA GLY A 37 20.45 27.91 16.23
C GLY A 37 19.18 27.57 15.42
N ASP A 38 18.01 27.79 15.99
CA ASP A 38 16.75 27.66 15.25
C ASP A 38 16.60 28.82 14.24
N ILE A 39 15.79 28.62 13.20
CA ILE A 39 15.44 29.64 12.21
C ILE A 39 13.92 29.79 12.21
N THR A 40 13.43 31.01 12.37
CA THR A 40 12.00 31.35 12.27
C THR A 40 11.80 32.45 11.24
N ILE A 41 10.85 32.27 10.33
CA ILE A 41 10.47 33.29 9.33
C ILE A 41 8.98 33.60 9.49
N HIS A 42 8.66 34.88 9.64
CA HIS A 42 7.29 35.41 9.56
C HIS A 42 7.21 36.36 8.36
N THR A 43 6.29 36.10 7.43
CA THR A 43 6.18 36.88 6.18
C THR A 43 4.77 36.80 5.59
N GLY A 44 4.45 37.64 4.60
CA GLY A 44 3.27 37.45 3.76
C GLY A 44 3.49 36.26 2.82
N SER A 45 4.56 36.34 2.02
CA SER A 45 5.02 35.27 1.13
C SER A 45 6.52 34.97 1.29
N LEU A 46 6.92 33.73 1.02
CA LEU A 46 8.32 33.29 0.99
C LEU A 46 8.63 32.63 -0.35
N GLU A 47 9.72 33.06 -0.99
CA GLU A 47 10.25 32.45 -2.21
C GLU A 47 11.71 32.02 -2.02
N VAL A 48 12.00 30.75 -2.30
CA VAL A 48 13.34 30.18 -2.25
C VAL A 48 13.62 29.48 -3.57
N LYS A 49 14.45 30.11 -4.42
CA LYS A 49 14.59 29.75 -5.84
C LYS A 49 16.05 29.49 -6.23
N ASN A 50 16.24 28.72 -7.29
CA ASN A 50 17.53 28.52 -7.98
C ASN A 50 18.70 28.10 -7.06
N GLY A 51 18.42 27.25 -6.06
CA GLY A 51 19.40 26.77 -5.07
C GLY A 51 19.56 27.66 -3.83
N GLY A 52 18.66 28.61 -3.61
CA GLY A 52 18.52 29.32 -2.35
C GLY A 52 18.21 28.36 -1.18
N ARG A 53 18.63 28.66 0.04
CA ARG A 53 18.57 27.66 1.13
C ARG A 53 18.27 28.25 2.50
N ILE A 54 17.35 27.65 3.23
CA ILE A 54 17.12 27.91 4.66
C ILE A 54 17.60 26.67 5.40
N SER A 55 18.61 26.80 6.27
CA SER A 55 19.28 25.63 6.85
C SER A 55 19.72 25.81 8.28
N SER A 56 19.38 24.85 9.14
CA SER A 56 20.02 24.67 10.44
C SER A 56 20.74 23.34 10.49
N ASP A 57 22.07 23.36 10.43
CA ASP A 57 22.87 22.15 10.21
C ASP A 57 23.87 21.90 11.36
N THR A 58 24.20 20.64 11.63
CA THR A 58 25.32 20.25 12.49
C THR A 58 26.37 19.43 11.74
N PHE A 59 27.62 19.87 11.84
CA PHE A 59 28.83 19.18 11.35
C PHE A 59 29.71 18.68 12.50
N GLY A 60 29.34 18.98 13.74
CA GLY A 60 30.11 18.69 14.95
C GLY A 60 29.32 17.80 15.91
N ILE A 61 29.38 18.12 17.20
CA ILE A 61 28.65 17.41 18.25
C ILE A 61 27.55 18.33 18.80
N GLY A 62 26.32 17.83 18.85
CA GLY A 62 25.12 18.54 19.28
C GLY A 62 24.12 18.71 18.14
N ASP A 63 22.88 18.93 18.54
CA ASP A 63 21.71 18.85 17.67
C ASP A 63 21.68 19.95 16.61
N ALA A 64 21.06 19.66 15.47
CA ALA A 64 20.64 20.69 14.55
C ALA A 64 19.47 21.50 15.16
N GLY A 65 19.22 22.69 14.62
CA GLY A 65 18.11 23.53 15.06
C GLY A 65 16.86 23.30 14.21
N ASN A 66 15.74 23.80 14.70
CA ASN A 66 14.47 23.75 13.99
C ASN A 66 14.41 24.84 12.90
N VAL A 67 13.63 24.59 11.85
CA VAL A 67 13.28 25.59 10.83
C VAL A 67 11.77 25.75 10.82
N GLU A 68 11.30 26.94 11.21
CA GLU A 68 9.88 27.29 11.26
C GLU A 68 9.59 28.41 10.25
N ILE A 69 8.63 28.18 9.36
CA ILE A 69 8.21 29.12 8.33
C ILE A 69 6.71 29.38 8.50
N ASN A 70 6.36 30.61 8.83
CA ASN A 70 4.98 31.09 8.95
C ASN A 70 4.76 32.18 7.89
N ALA A 71 4.11 31.81 6.79
CA ALA A 71 3.67 32.73 5.75
C ALA A 71 2.14 32.87 5.81
N THR A 72 1.57 34.03 5.51
CA THR A 72 0.10 34.14 5.44
C THR A 72 -0.46 33.64 4.12
N ASP A 73 0.29 33.83 3.03
CA ASP A 73 -0.21 33.65 1.67
C ASP A 73 0.45 32.43 1.01
N THR A 74 1.70 32.54 0.59
CA THR A 74 2.36 31.50 -0.20
C THR A 74 3.79 31.23 0.24
N VAL A 75 4.18 29.95 0.23
CA VAL A 75 5.58 29.51 0.31
C VAL A 75 5.92 28.77 -0.98
N ILE A 76 6.97 29.23 -1.68
CA ILE A 76 7.46 28.63 -2.93
C ILE A 76 8.91 28.18 -2.73
N PHE A 77 9.17 26.90 -2.94
CA PHE A 77 10.51 26.36 -3.14
C PHE A 77 10.63 25.86 -4.57
N ASP A 78 11.53 26.45 -5.35
CA ASP A 78 11.65 26.11 -6.78
C ASP A 78 13.09 25.89 -7.21
N GLY A 79 13.30 24.79 -7.92
CA GLY A 79 14.50 24.53 -8.69
C GLY A 79 15.74 24.13 -7.88
N VAL A 80 16.86 24.07 -8.60
CA VAL A 80 18.19 23.75 -8.08
C VAL A 80 19.21 24.78 -8.56
N SER A 81 20.38 24.86 -7.93
CA SER A 81 21.46 25.72 -8.41
C SER A 81 21.98 25.30 -9.78
N SER A 82 22.16 26.27 -10.67
CA SER A 82 22.74 26.09 -12.02
C SER A 82 24.25 25.83 -12.04
N THR A 83 24.87 25.66 -10.87
CA THR A 83 26.30 25.31 -10.73
C THR A 83 26.59 24.00 -11.44
N GLY A 84 27.69 23.90 -12.21
CA GLY A 84 28.06 22.75 -13.08
C GLY A 84 28.34 21.39 -12.41
N ARG A 85 27.70 21.10 -11.27
CA ARG A 85 27.63 19.78 -10.63
C ARG A 85 26.44 19.01 -11.19
N SER A 86 26.62 17.72 -11.46
CA SER A 86 25.66 16.83 -12.13
C SER A 86 24.28 16.64 -11.46
N SER A 87 23.99 17.27 -10.31
CA SER A 87 22.69 17.20 -9.64
C SER A 87 22.11 18.55 -9.18
N GLY A 88 22.85 19.67 -9.30
CA GLY A 88 22.47 20.94 -8.67
C GLY A 88 22.37 20.88 -7.12
N ILE A 89 22.28 22.04 -6.46
CA ILE A 89 21.94 22.14 -5.03
C ILE A 89 20.46 22.51 -4.94
N PRO A 90 19.61 21.73 -4.26
CA PRO A 90 18.18 22.01 -4.21
C PRO A 90 17.88 23.30 -3.45
N SER A 91 16.88 24.04 -3.94
CA SER A 91 16.18 25.04 -3.15
C SER A 91 15.44 24.36 -2.01
N GLY A 92 15.25 25.02 -0.86
CA GLY A 92 14.53 24.37 0.23
C GLY A 92 14.74 24.88 1.65
N ALA A 93 14.06 24.18 2.56
CA ALA A 93 14.22 24.27 4.01
C ALA A 93 14.80 22.97 4.55
N PHE A 94 15.84 23.07 5.39
CA PHE A 94 16.66 21.94 5.79
C PHE A 94 17.03 22.00 7.27
N SER A 95 16.94 20.85 7.93
CA SER A 95 17.59 20.58 9.20
C SER A 95 18.45 19.33 9.05
N SER A 96 19.74 19.37 9.39
CA SER A 96 20.59 18.20 9.08
C SER A 96 21.74 17.91 10.02
N VAL A 97 21.99 16.62 10.23
CA VAL A 97 23.16 16.06 10.94
C VAL A 97 24.05 15.39 9.91
N THR A 98 25.17 16.01 9.56
CA THR A 98 25.99 15.55 8.43
C THR A 98 26.84 14.30 8.75
N GLY A 99 27.42 13.65 7.73
CA GLY A 99 28.01 12.30 7.79
C GLY A 99 29.13 11.98 8.81
N ARG A 100 29.55 12.94 9.65
CA ARG A 100 30.48 12.73 10.78
C ARG A 100 30.01 13.37 12.08
N ALA A 101 28.87 14.04 12.04
CA ALA A 101 28.29 14.73 13.17
C ALA A 101 27.55 13.74 14.09
N VAL A 102 27.39 14.16 15.34
CA VAL A 102 26.62 13.43 16.34
C VAL A 102 25.64 14.40 16.98
N GLY A 103 24.35 14.08 16.93
CA GLY A 103 23.26 14.93 17.40
C GLY A 103 22.01 14.61 16.62
N ASP A 104 20.86 15.06 17.09
CA ASP A 104 19.60 14.85 16.42
C ASP A 104 19.30 16.01 15.44
N ALA A 105 18.66 15.72 14.31
CA ALA A 105 18.19 16.76 13.42
C ALA A 105 16.92 17.40 14.02
N GLY A 106 16.80 18.72 13.95
CA GLY A 106 15.57 19.44 14.32
C GLY A 106 14.46 19.30 13.28
N ASP A 107 13.29 19.79 13.61
CA ASP A 107 12.10 19.71 12.76
C ASP A 107 12.09 20.82 11.70
N VAL A 108 11.35 20.58 10.61
CA VAL A 108 11.02 21.60 9.62
C VAL A 108 9.51 21.77 9.56
N SER A 109 9.01 22.92 10.03
CA SER A 109 7.59 23.25 10.07
C SER A 109 7.24 24.39 9.12
N ILE A 110 6.14 24.24 8.38
CA ILE A 110 5.63 25.25 7.45
C ILE A 110 4.13 25.45 7.69
N THR A 111 3.75 26.69 7.95
CA THR A 111 2.35 27.16 8.00
C THR A 111 2.14 28.20 6.92
N THR A 112 1.18 28.00 6.01
CA THR A 112 0.94 28.89 4.86
C THR A 112 -0.49 28.80 4.33
N GLY A 113 -0.90 29.67 3.42
CA GLY A 113 -2.10 29.46 2.61
C GLY A 113 -1.86 28.38 1.56
N THR A 114 -0.88 28.60 0.70
CA THR A 114 -0.43 27.68 -0.35
C THR A 114 1.06 27.33 -0.21
N LEU A 115 1.42 26.08 -0.46
CA LEU A 115 2.81 25.60 -0.54
C LEU A 115 3.08 24.98 -1.91
N GLU A 116 4.14 25.44 -2.58
CA GLU A 116 4.63 24.88 -3.83
C GLU A 116 6.08 24.41 -3.67
N VAL A 117 6.35 23.16 -4.04
CA VAL A 117 7.69 22.57 -4.04
C VAL A 117 7.94 21.92 -5.40
N THR A 118 8.72 22.60 -6.24
CA THR A 118 8.80 22.30 -7.67
C THR A 118 10.24 22.16 -8.18
N ASN A 119 10.39 21.51 -9.35
CA ASN A 119 11.64 21.45 -10.11
C ASN A 119 12.87 20.96 -9.33
N GLY A 120 12.66 20.04 -8.39
CA GLY A 120 13.70 19.41 -7.58
C GLY A 120 14.03 20.12 -6.25
N ALA A 121 13.21 21.09 -5.84
CA ALA A 121 13.30 21.70 -4.52
C ALA A 121 12.84 20.76 -3.40
N ARG A 122 13.27 20.98 -2.16
CA ARG A 122 13.07 20.02 -1.06
C ARG A 122 12.74 20.67 0.28
N ILE A 123 11.92 20.00 1.06
CA ILE A 123 11.75 20.24 2.49
C ILE A 123 12.28 19.01 3.21
N SER A 124 13.22 19.15 4.14
CA SER A 124 13.76 17.95 4.76
C SER A 124 14.42 18.09 6.13
N SER A 125 14.26 17.06 6.95
CA SER A 125 15.07 16.81 8.15
C SER A 125 15.85 15.50 7.99
N ILE A 126 17.18 15.55 7.98
CA ILE A 126 18.02 14.41 7.55
C ILE A 126 19.20 14.18 8.49
N THR A 127 19.44 12.91 8.83
CA THR A 127 20.66 12.46 9.49
C THR A 127 21.52 11.58 8.58
N GLU A 128 22.73 12.05 8.30
CA GLU A 128 23.81 11.34 7.63
C GLU A 128 24.86 10.79 8.61
N GLY A 129 24.92 11.33 9.83
CA GLY A 129 25.82 10.94 10.89
C GLY A 129 25.17 10.01 11.92
N LYS A 130 25.23 10.39 13.20
CA LYS A 130 24.59 9.65 14.29
C LYS A 130 23.60 10.53 15.05
N GLY A 131 22.35 10.09 15.10
CA GLY A 131 21.21 10.74 15.76
C GLY A 131 19.95 10.54 14.94
N ASN A 132 18.80 10.85 15.54
CA ASN A 132 17.51 10.75 14.87
C ASN A 132 17.35 11.89 13.85
N ALA A 133 16.57 11.65 12.80
CA ALA A 133 16.06 12.75 11.99
C ALA A 133 14.84 13.37 12.72
N GLY A 134 14.61 14.67 12.50
CA GLY A 134 13.41 15.34 12.98
C GLY A 134 12.24 15.17 12.02
N ASP A 135 11.12 15.81 12.35
CA ASP A 135 9.88 15.72 11.61
C ASP A 135 9.80 16.80 10.50
N VAL A 136 8.98 16.53 9.49
CA VAL A 136 8.53 17.54 8.53
C VAL A 136 7.03 17.75 8.71
N ILE A 137 6.64 18.97 9.08
CA ILE A 137 5.27 19.31 9.45
C ILE A 137 4.76 20.42 8.54
N ILE A 138 3.70 20.13 7.78
CA ILE A 138 3.15 21.07 6.79
C ILE A 138 1.68 21.31 7.11
N THR A 139 1.32 22.57 7.34
CA THR A 139 -0.05 23.03 7.48
C THR A 139 -0.33 24.11 6.43
N ALA A 140 -1.14 23.78 5.44
CA ALA A 140 -1.64 24.73 4.44
C ALA A 140 -3.15 24.90 4.59
N THR A 141 -3.70 26.08 4.37
CA THR A 141 -5.17 26.22 4.35
C THR A 141 -5.77 25.80 3.02
N ASP A 142 -5.04 26.01 1.92
CA ASP A 142 -5.57 25.91 0.57
C ASP A 142 -4.99 24.70 -0.15
N THR A 143 -3.75 24.78 -0.63
CA THR A 143 -3.13 23.75 -1.47
C THR A 143 -1.69 23.48 -1.08
N VAL A 144 -1.29 22.21 -1.14
CA VAL A 144 0.11 21.79 -1.20
C VAL A 144 0.35 21.11 -2.54
N LEU A 145 1.37 21.59 -3.27
CA LEU A 145 1.83 21.02 -4.53
C LEU A 145 3.28 20.55 -4.39
N PHE A 146 3.52 19.27 -4.68
CA PHE A 146 4.85 18.75 -4.97
C PHE A 146 4.90 18.31 -6.43
N ASP A 147 5.72 18.97 -7.24
CA ASP A 147 5.79 18.68 -8.67
C ASP A 147 7.22 18.49 -9.17
N GLY A 148 7.41 17.40 -9.90
CA GLY A 148 8.57 17.22 -10.75
C GLY A 148 9.84 16.73 -10.04
N ALA A 149 10.91 16.72 -10.81
CA ALA A 149 12.28 16.52 -10.36
C ALA A 149 13.18 17.55 -11.03
N SER A 150 14.41 17.67 -10.54
CA SER A 150 15.43 18.55 -11.10
C SER A 150 15.65 18.23 -12.58
N PRO A 151 15.43 19.19 -13.50
CA PRO A 151 15.64 19.00 -14.94
C PRO A 151 17.06 18.57 -15.31
N ASN A 152 18.02 18.81 -14.40
CA ASN A 152 19.45 18.58 -14.60
C ASN A 152 19.98 17.32 -13.89
N ALA A 153 19.16 16.63 -13.11
CA ALA A 153 19.59 15.48 -12.32
C ALA A 153 19.59 14.17 -13.13
N ARG A 154 20.79 13.61 -13.38
CA ARG A 154 20.92 12.27 -14.00
C ARG A 154 20.52 11.12 -13.06
N ARG A 155 20.57 11.34 -11.74
CA ARG A 155 20.04 10.49 -10.65
C ARG A 155 19.87 11.35 -9.39
N GLY A 156 18.67 11.37 -8.81
CA GLY A 156 18.37 12.06 -7.54
C GLY A 156 18.19 13.57 -7.68
N GLY A 157 17.08 14.09 -7.13
CA GLY A 157 16.70 15.50 -7.24
C GLY A 157 15.20 15.70 -7.40
N THR A 158 14.38 14.78 -6.88
CA THR A 158 12.92 14.88 -6.92
C THR A 158 12.43 15.98 -5.98
N SER A 159 11.39 16.70 -6.39
CA SER A 159 10.66 17.58 -5.48
C SER A 159 10.04 16.78 -4.35
N GLY A 160 9.93 17.35 -3.15
CA GLY A 160 9.33 16.57 -2.06
C GLY A 160 9.56 17.03 -0.63
N ALA A 161 8.93 16.29 0.28
CA ALA A 161 9.13 16.33 1.72
C ALA A 161 9.82 15.05 2.19
N PHE A 162 10.90 15.19 2.97
CA PHE A 162 11.77 14.08 3.35
C PHE A 162 12.17 14.13 4.82
N THR A 163 11.95 13.03 5.53
CA THR A 163 12.70 12.71 6.74
C THR A 163 13.58 11.49 6.45
N SER A 164 14.86 11.52 6.82
CA SER A 164 15.72 10.38 6.48
C SER A 164 16.92 10.15 7.37
N VAL A 165 17.23 8.88 7.59
CA VAL A 165 18.53 8.42 8.11
C VAL A 165 19.25 7.67 6.99
N THR A 166 20.26 8.31 6.40
CA THR A 166 20.87 7.83 5.15
C THR A 166 21.79 6.62 5.34
N ARG A 167 22.26 6.01 4.25
CA ARG A 167 23.15 4.84 4.32
C ARG A 167 24.37 5.10 5.20
N ARG A 168 24.67 4.13 6.07
CA ARG A 168 25.75 4.14 7.07
C ARG A 168 25.53 5.09 8.26
N ALA A 169 24.44 5.86 8.28
CA ALA A 169 24.03 6.63 9.44
C ALA A 169 23.35 5.74 10.48
N VAL A 170 23.17 6.27 11.70
CA VAL A 170 22.51 5.56 12.81
C VAL A 170 21.53 6.50 13.50
N GLY A 171 20.27 6.09 13.58
CA GLY A 171 19.16 6.81 14.19
C GLY A 171 17.83 6.40 13.55
N ASN A 172 16.74 6.88 14.10
CA ASN A 172 15.41 6.69 13.52
C ASN A 172 15.04 7.89 12.64
N ALA A 173 14.30 7.66 11.56
CA ALA A 173 13.72 8.76 10.78
C ALA A 173 12.51 9.36 11.52
N GLY A 174 12.30 10.67 11.37
CA GLY A 174 11.12 11.35 11.88
C GLY A 174 9.91 11.16 10.96
N ASP A 175 8.77 11.73 11.35
CA ASP A 175 7.52 11.62 10.61
C ASP A 175 7.38 12.74 9.56
N VAL A 176 6.59 12.48 8.52
CA VAL A 176 6.08 13.54 7.63
C VAL A 176 4.59 13.71 7.89
N SER A 177 4.18 14.88 8.37
CA SER A 177 2.79 15.18 8.69
C SER A 177 2.28 16.35 7.86
N MET A 178 1.11 16.17 7.25
CA MET A 178 0.49 17.16 6.38
C MET A 178 -0.99 17.34 6.67
N THR A 179 -1.39 18.60 6.83
CA THR A 179 -2.79 19.04 6.81
C THR A 179 -2.95 20.12 5.75
N THR A 180 -3.85 19.94 4.78
CA THR A 180 -4.07 20.89 3.70
C THR A 180 -5.53 20.91 3.20
N GLY A 181 -5.95 21.95 2.49
CA GLY A 181 -7.22 21.93 1.76
C GLY A 181 -7.22 20.85 0.67
N SER A 182 -6.25 20.92 -0.24
CA SER A 182 -5.96 19.94 -1.29
C SER A 182 -4.47 19.57 -1.33
N LEU A 183 -4.17 18.34 -1.76
CA LEU A 183 -2.80 17.87 -2.01
C LEU A 183 -2.66 17.35 -3.44
N GLU A 184 -1.62 17.81 -4.13
CA GLU A 184 -1.19 17.27 -5.42
C GLU A 184 0.29 16.84 -5.35
N VAL A 185 0.57 15.57 -5.68
CA VAL A 185 1.92 15.02 -5.80
C VAL A 185 2.09 14.46 -7.21
N THR A 186 2.93 15.10 -8.02
CA THR A 186 2.92 14.93 -9.47
C THR A 186 4.33 14.83 -10.07
N ASN A 187 4.43 14.34 -11.31
CA ASN A 187 5.67 14.29 -12.12
C ASN A 187 6.89 13.70 -11.40
N GLY A 188 6.72 12.59 -10.67
CA GLY A 188 7.81 11.90 -9.98
C GLY A 188 8.24 12.56 -8.65
N ALA A 189 7.48 13.53 -8.14
CA ALA A 189 7.68 14.07 -6.81
C ALA A 189 7.46 13.01 -5.72
N ARG A 190 8.04 13.26 -4.52
CA ARG A 190 8.13 12.26 -3.46
C ARG A 190 7.77 12.81 -2.08
N ILE A 191 7.00 12.04 -1.32
CA ILE A 191 6.85 12.22 0.13
C ILE A 191 7.46 10.99 0.79
N SER A 192 8.45 11.16 1.68
CA SER A 192 9.16 10.01 2.22
C SER A 192 9.63 10.19 3.66
N SER A 193 9.46 9.13 4.45
CA SER A 193 10.14 8.94 5.73
C SER A 193 10.94 7.64 5.68
N SER A 194 12.27 7.72 5.69
CA SER A 194 13.08 6.53 5.39
C SER A 194 14.36 6.37 6.21
N THR A 195 14.68 5.12 6.52
CA THR A 195 15.97 4.77 7.14
C THR A 195 16.74 3.81 6.23
N GLU A 196 17.66 4.36 5.45
CA GLU A 196 18.63 3.59 4.66
C GLU A 196 19.84 3.12 5.50
N GLY A 197 20.06 3.78 6.65
CA GLY A 197 21.05 3.42 7.66
C GLY A 197 20.50 2.42 8.68
N LYS A 198 20.94 2.54 9.95
CA LYS A 198 20.44 1.72 11.06
C LYS A 198 19.43 2.51 11.90
N GLY A 199 18.21 2.00 11.97
CA GLY A 199 17.13 2.44 12.84
C GLY A 199 15.78 2.25 12.16
N ASP A 200 14.70 2.63 12.84
CA ASP A 200 13.34 2.51 12.32
C ASP A 200 13.01 3.68 11.38
N ALA A 201 12.10 3.46 10.44
CA ALA A 201 11.52 4.54 9.64
C ALA A 201 10.40 5.24 10.42
N GLY A 202 10.15 6.51 10.10
CA GLY A 202 9.00 7.24 10.60
C GLY A 202 7.77 7.05 9.72
N ASN A 203 6.66 7.58 10.17
CA ASN A 203 5.36 7.49 9.54
C ASN A 203 5.09 8.68 8.62
N ILE A 204 4.08 8.53 7.78
CA ILE A 204 3.53 9.60 6.94
C ILE A 204 2.05 9.74 7.25
N PHE A 205 1.64 10.94 7.64
CA PHE A 205 0.25 11.30 7.91
C PHE A 205 -0.19 12.39 6.94
N ILE A 206 -1.21 12.11 6.13
CA ILE A 206 -1.75 13.08 5.18
C ILE A 206 -3.24 13.23 5.43
N ARG A 207 -3.64 14.45 5.75
CA ARG A 207 -5.05 14.83 5.89
C ARG A 207 -5.35 15.99 4.95
N THR A 208 -6.25 15.76 4.00
CA THR A 208 -6.81 16.84 3.18
C THR A 208 -8.21 17.21 3.66
N ASN A 209 -8.72 18.37 3.24
CA ASN A 209 -10.13 18.74 3.45
C ASN A 209 -11.00 18.42 2.22
N SER A 210 -10.38 18.19 1.06
CA SER A 210 -11.08 17.92 -0.20
C SER A 210 -10.32 16.87 -1.05
N LEU A 211 -9.61 17.31 -2.09
CA LEU A 211 -8.94 16.44 -3.06
C LEU A 211 -7.55 16.02 -2.58
N LEU A 212 -7.23 14.73 -2.80
CA LEU A 212 -5.85 14.24 -2.83
C LEU A 212 -5.58 13.58 -4.18
N LYS A 213 -4.52 14.04 -4.85
CA LYS A 213 -4.09 13.51 -6.15
C LYS A 213 -2.62 13.08 -6.10
N ILE A 214 -2.37 11.85 -6.54
CA ILE A 214 -1.01 11.33 -6.78
C ILE A 214 -0.98 10.91 -8.25
N ASN A 215 -0.08 11.45 -9.06
CA ASN A 215 0.01 11.07 -10.47
C ASN A 215 1.43 11.06 -11.03
N GLU A 216 1.57 10.56 -12.26
CA GLU A 216 2.78 10.73 -13.10
C GLU A 216 4.06 10.24 -12.40
N ASN A 217 4.04 9.00 -11.89
CA ASN A 217 5.14 8.34 -11.16
C ASN A 217 5.47 8.97 -9.80
N ALA A 218 4.61 9.82 -9.26
CA ALA A 218 4.75 10.30 -7.89
C ALA A 218 4.70 9.16 -6.87
N SER A 219 5.40 9.32 -5.74
CA SER A 219 5.46 8.27 -4.71
C SER A 219 5.34 8.79 -3.28
N ILE A 220 4.67 8.01 -2.44
CA ILE A 220 4.62 8.16 -1.00
C ILE A 220 5.25 6.91 -0.38
N SER A 221 6.25 7.07 0.49
CA SER A 221 7.01 5.91 0.96
C SER A 221 7.54 6.01 2.40
N ALA A 222 7.24 5.01 3.22
CA ALA A 222 7.77 4.89 4.59
C ALA A 222 8.52 3.56 4.77
N PHE A 223 9.85 3.58 4.71
CA PHE A 223 10.64 2.33 4.62
C PHE A 223 11.96 2.33 5.37
N SER A 224 12.38 1.13 5.80
CA SER A 224 13.72 0.85 6.35
C SER A 224 14.46 -0.12 5.43
N GLU A 225 15.66 0.23 4.91
CA GLU A 225 16.45 -0.68 4.06
C GLU A 225 17.17 -1.77 4.88
N THR A 226 17.35 -1.58 6.19
CA THR A 226 18.11 -2.50 7.05
C THR A 226 17.23 -3.18 8.09
N ASN A 227 17.71 -3.38 9.31
CA ASN A 227 17.03 -4.16 10.34
C ASN A 227 15.91 -3.41 11.09
N GLY A 228 15.72 -2.12 10.82
CA GLY A 228 14.64 -1.36 11.46
C GLY A 228 13.27 -1.68 10.87
N LYS A 229 12.23 -1.30 11.60
CA LYS A 229 10.83 -1.39 11.15
C LYS A 229 10.55 -0.36 10.07
N GLY A 230 9.70 -0.73 9.10
CA GLY A 230 9.08 0.21 8.18
C GLY A 230 8.06 1.09 8.92
N GLY A 231 7.81 2.28 8.38
CA GLY A 231 6.82 3.20 8.93
C GLY A 231 5.45 3.01 8.30
N ASN A 232 4.42 3.63 8.89
CA ASN A 232 3.07 3.58 8.37
C ASN A 232 2.79 4.76 7.42
N VAL A 233 1.84 4.59 6.51
CA VAL A 233 1.28 5.66 5.68
C VAL A 233 -0.22 5.73 5.94
N ILE A 234 -0.70 6.85 6.46
CA ILE A 234 -2.11 7.08 6.78
C ILE A 234 -2.60 8.28 5.98
N ILE A 235 -3.59 8.04 5.12
CA ILE A 235 -4.16 9.03 4.22
C ILE A 235 -5.65 9.17 4.52
N THR A 236 -6.09 10.40 4.76
CA THR A 236 -7.51 10.75 4.92
C THR A 236 -7.88 11.89 3.98
N ALA A 237 -8.77 11.62 3.04
CA ALA A 237 -9.29 12.59 2.07
C ALA A 237 -10.82 12.53 2.07
N PRO A 238 -11.53 13.47 2.71
CA PRO A 238 -12.97 13.35 2.97
C PRO A 238 -13.86 13.54 1.73
N GLU A 239 -13.32 13.91 0.57
CA GLU A 239 -14.09 14.00 -0.67
C GLU A 239 -13.65 12.95 -1.69
N ASN A 240 -12.43 13.08 -2.23
CA ASN A 240 -11.91 12.21 -3.29
C ASN A 240 -10.42 11.95 -3.12
N LEU A 241 -10.02 10.70 -3.37
CA LEU A 241 -8.64 10.28 -3.53
C LEU A 241 -8.44 9.66 -4.91
N ASN A 242 -7.56 10.26 -5.70
CA ASN A 242 -7.24 9.82 -7.06
C ASN A 242 -5.74 9.51 -7.15
N ILE A 243 -5.40 8.25 -7.42
CA ILE A 243 -4.02 7.83 -7.71
C ILE A 243 -4.00 7.37 -9.15
N THR A 244 -3.24 8.05 -10.01
CA THR A 244 -3.17 7.77 -11.45
C THR A 244 -1.74 7.71 -11.98
N GLY A 245 -1.54 7.34 -13.24
CA GLY A 245 -0.27 7.43 -13.97
C GLY A 245 0.94 6.80 -13.27
N ASN A 246 0.86 5.53 -12.89
CA ASN A 246 1.90 4.78 -12.16
C ASN A 246 2.32 5.40 -10.81
N GLY A 247 1.40 6.07 -10.13
CA GLY A 247 1.61 6.51 -8.75
C GLY A 247 1.86 5.33 -7.80
N GLN A 248 2.66 5.56 -6.76
CA GLN A 248 3.06 4.49 -5.82
C GLN A 248 2.85 4.87 -4.36
N ILE A 249 2.33 3.95 -3.56
CA ILE A 249 2.34 4.03 -2.10
C ILE A 249 3.02 2.79 -1.56
N THR A 250 4.13 2.97 -0.83
CA THR A 250 4.95 1.85 -0.36
C THR A 250 5.29 1.97 1.12
N VAL A 251 5.08 0.88 1.86
CA VAL A 251 5.69 0.67 3.18
C VAL A 251 6.52 -0.60 3.16
N SER A 252 7.75 -0.55 3.65
CA SER A 252 8.61 -1.74 3.59
C SER A 252 9.71 -1.81 4.65
N SER A 253 10.24 -3.02 4.82
CA SER A 253 11.43 -3.29 5.63
C SER A 253 12.36 -4.29 4.93
N GLY A 254 13.65 -3.96 4.89
CA GLY A 254 14.68 -4.77 4.23
C GLY A 254 15.35 -5.84 5.11
N GLY A 255 15.11 -5.83 6.42
CA GLY A 255 15.82 -6.67 7.38
C GLY A 255 14.90 -7.40 8.36
N ALA A 256 15.32 -7.51 9.62
CA ALA A 256 14.56 -8.21 10.65
C ALA A 256 13.31 -7.46 11.16
N GLY A 257 13.20 -6.14 10.90
CA GLY A 257 12.03 -5.35 11.27
C GLY A 257 10.82 -5.67 10.40
N ASN A 258 9.61 -5.52 10.94
CA ASN A 258 8.38 -5.66 10.15
C ASN A 258 8.15 -4.41 9.28
N ALA A 259 7.48 -4.57 8.15
CA ALA A 259 6.95 -3.43 7.40
C ALA A 259 5.80 -2.76 8.16
N GLY A 260 5.57 -1.47 7.87
CA GLY A 260 4.44 -0.73 8.43
C GLY A 260 3.14 -0.99 7.67
N GLN A 261 2.11 -0.21 7.96
CA GLN A 261 0.77 -0.35 7.41
C GLN A 261 0.41 0.81 6.48
N ILE A 262 -0.42 0.54 5.47
CA ILE A 262 -1.05 1.57 4.63
C ILE A 262 -2.52 1.63 4.97
N ASP A 263 -3.00 2.80 5.40
CA ASP A 263 -4.41 3.09 5.64
C ASP A 263 -4.87 4.23 4.72
N ILE A 264 -5.86 3.96 3.88
CA ILE A 264 -6.44 4.95 2.97
C ILE A 264 -7.93 5.07 3.25
N ILE A 265 -8.35 6.27 3.63
CA ILE A 265 -9.74 6.57 4.02
C ILE A 265 -10.25 7.72 3.15
N SER A 266 -11.21 7.42 2.27
CA SER A 266 -11.89 8.41 1.44
C SER A 266 -13.23 7.88 0.96
N PRO A 267 -14.31 8.68 0.92
CA PRO A 267 -15.59 8.23 0.36
C PRO A 267 -15.46 7.72 -1.07
N ASN A 268 -14.59 8.33 -1.90
CA ASN A 268 -14.37 7.92 -3.27
C ASN A 268 -12.88 7.68 -3.51
N ILE A 269 -12.50 6.42 -3.69
CA ILE A 269 -11.13 6.00 -4.01
C ILE A 269 -11.10 5.56 -5.47
N THR A 270 -10.28 6.22 -6.28
CA THR A 270 -10.00 5.80 -7.66
C THR A 270 -8.50 5.55 -7.84
N LEU A 271 -8.14 4.32 -8.22
CA LEU A 271 -6.78 3.91 -8.54
C LEU A 271 -6.73 3.52 -10.02
N SER A 272 -5.94 4.22 -10.86
CA SER A 272 -5.92 3.96 -12.30
C SER A 272 -4.54 4.05 -12.95
N ASP A 273 -4.39 3.44 -14.12
CA ASP A 273 -3.17 3.51 -14.94
C ASP A 273 -1.93 2.93 -14.24
N GLY A 274 -1.99 1.66 -13.81
CA GLY A 274 -0.81 0.93 -13.36
C GLY A 274 -0.33 1.28 -11.95
N ILE A 275 -1.26 1.43 -11.00
CA ILE A 275 -0.91 1.84 -9.62
C ILE A 275 -0.32 0.69 -8.81
N ASP A 276 0.67 1.02 -7.99
CA ASP A 276 1.27 0.10 -7.01
C ASP A 276 0.99 0.56 -5.57
N ILE A 277 0.25 -0.24 -4.80
CA ILE A 277 0.11 -0.07 -3.35
C ILE A 277 0.72 -1.28 -2.65
N ASN A 278 1.88 -1.10 -2.03
CA ASN A 278 2.74 -2.19 -1.59
C ASN A 278 3.10 -2.12 -0.11
N ALA A 279 2.92 -3.23 0.60
CA ALA A 279 3.30 -3.39 2.00
C ALA A 279 4.11 -4.67 2.21
N PHE A 280 5.43 -4.60 2.01
CA PHE A 280 6.26 -5.80 1.85
C PHE A 280 7.54 -5.82 2.68
N THR A 281 8.11 -7.01 2.86
CA THR A 281 9.47 -7.16 3.39
C THR A 281 10.38 -7.97 2.47
N THR A 282 11.64 -7.56 2.40
CA THR A 282 12.70 -8.34 1.73
C THR A 282 13.62 -9.06 2.71
N GLY A 283 13.44 -8.81 4.02
CA GLY A 283 14.14 -9.47 5.12
C GLY A 283 13.25 -10.39 5.94
N LEU A 284 13.72 -10.79 7.12
CA LEU A 284 13.07 -11.78 8.01
C LEU A 284 11.78 -11.29 8.70
N GLY A 285 11.53 -9.98 8.71
CA GLY A 285 10.32 -9.41 9.32
C GLY A 285 9.04 -9.68 8.52
N ASN A 286 7.89 -9.52 9.17
CA ASN A 286 6.58 -9.70 8.54
C ASN A 286 6.22 -8.50 7.65
N ALA A 287 5.46 -8.78 6.59
CA ALA A 287 4.84 -7.77 5.73
C ALA A 287 3.77 -6.96 6.47
N GLY A 288 3.47 -5.82 5.87
CA GLY A 288 2.56 -4.82 6.39
C GLY A 288 1.13 -5.06 5.94
N ASN A 289 0.15 -4.53 6.66
CA ASN A 289 -1.24 -4.59 6.20
C ASN A 289 -1.57 -3.42 5.27
N ILE A 290 -2.57 -3.60 4.40
CA ILE A 290 -3.15 -2.54 3.57
C ILE A 290 -4.64 -2.49 3.87
N ASN A 291 -5.15 -1.32 4.26
CA ASN A 291 -6.57 -1.11 4.50
C ASN A 291 -7.09 0.03 3.62
N LEU A 292 -8.15 -0.24 2.87
CA LEU A 292 -8.89 0.74 2.09
C LEU A 292 -10.30 0.87 2.65
N GLU A 293 -10.73 2.09 2.96
CA GLU A 293 -12.07 2.38 3.46
C GLU A 293 -12.70 3.54 2.68
N GLY A 294 -13.89 3.28 2.11
CA GLY A 294 -14.64 4.27 1.35
C GLY A 294 -16.10 3.90 1.13
N ASP A 295 -16.81 4.74 0.39
CA ASP A 295 -18.17 4.44 -0.07
C ASP A 295 -18.09 3.70 -1.41
N ASN A 296 -17.35 4.30 -2.37
CA ASN A 296 -17.04 3.71 -3.67
C ASN A 296 -15.53 3.53 -3.81
N ILE A 297 -15.10 2.31 -4.10
CA ILE A 297 -13.70 1.98 -4.36
C ILE A 297 -13.60 1.41 -5.77
N ASN A 298 -12.97 2.17 -6.66
CA ASN A 298 -12.75 1.80 -8.06
C ASN A 298 -11.25 1.56 -8.29
N ILE A 299 -10.90 0.31 -8.54
CA ILE A 299 -9.56 -0.13 -8.87
C ILE A 299 -9.56 -0.39 -10.37
N GLU A 300 -9.15 0.59 -11.15
CA GLU A 300 -9.14 0.55 -12.62
C GLU A 300 -7.97 -0.31 -13.15
N PRO A 301 -7.96 -0.65 -14.46
CA PRO A 301 -7.12 -1.71 -15.00
C PRO A 301 -5.63 -1.62 -14.70
N ASN A 302 -4.98 -2.78 -14.61
CA ASN A 302 -3.53 -2.96 -14.36
C ASN A 302 -3.03 -2.47 -12.98
N THR A 303 -3.92 -2.25 -12.02
CA THR A 303 -3.54 -1.84 -10.66
C THR A 303 -3.22 -3.04 -9.77
N GLN A 304 -2.16 -2.91 -8.96
CA GLN A 304 -1.70 -3.92 -8.01
C GLN A 304 -1.75 -3.41 -6.56
N ILE A 305 -2.32 -4.23 -5.68
CA ILE A 305 -2.31 -4.02 -4.23
C ILE A 305 -1.72 -5.26 -3.59
N LEU A 306 -0.51 -5.16 -3.05
CA LEU A 306 0.30 -6.31 -2.67
C LEU A 306 0.81 -6.20 -1.23
N ALA A 307 0.54 -7.23 -0.41
CA ALA A 307 1.04 -7.34 0.96
C ALA A 307 1.81 -8.65 1.18
N PHE A 308 3.01 -8.74 0.61
CA PHE A 308 3.78 -9.99 0.48
C PHE A 308 5.14 -9.93 1.19
N THR A 309 5.76 -11.10 1.42
CA THR A 309 7.16 -11.20 1.88
C THR A 309 8.02 -11.94 0.86
N GLU A 310 9.28 -11.54 0.77
CA GLU A 310 10.25 -12.25 -0.08
C GLU A 310 11.08 -13.29 0.69
N THR A 311 10.90 -13.47 2.01
CA THR A 311 11.68 -14.43 2.81
C THR A 311 10.83 -15.29 3.78
N LYS A 312 11.19 -15.36 5.08
CA LYS A 312 10.56 -16.16 6.14
C LYS A 312 9.42 -15.44 6.87
N GLY A 313 9.35 -14.11 6.77
CA GLY A 313 8.31 -13.33 7.44
C GLY A 313 6.93 -13.68 6.91
N LYS A 314 5.88 -13.53 7.73
CA LYS A 314 4.50 -13.75 7.30
C LYS A 314 4.04 -12.63 6.36
N GLY A 315 3.25 -12.99 5.34
CA GLY A 315 2.51 -12.07 4.49
C GLY A 315 1.58 -11.16 5.29
N GLY A 316 1.33 -9.98 4.76
CA GLY A 316 0.45 -8.99 5.36
C GLY A 316 -0.99 -9.21 4.92
N ASN A 317 -1.95 -8.60 5.61
CA ASN A 317 -3.36 -8.72 5.23
C ASN A 317 -3.81 -7.53 4.39
N ILE A 318 -4.76 -7.76 3.49
CA ILE A 318 -5.48 -6.70 2.77
C ILE A 318 -6.92 -6.66 3.27
N THR A 319 -7.38 -5.49 3.70
CA THR A 319 -8.78 -5.27 4.06
C THR A 319 -9.39 -4.17 3.20
N VAL A 320 -10.52 -4.46 2.56
CA VAL A 320 -11.26 -3.47 1.77
C VAL A 320 -12.68 -3.34 2.32
N ARG A 321 -13.05 -2.12 2.73
CA ARG A 321 -14.40 -1.80 3.23
C ARG A 321 -15.01 -0.72 2.33
N ALA A 322 -15.94 -1.12 1.48
CA ALA A 322 -16.75 -0.20 0.68
C ALA A 322 -18.18 -0.14 1.24
N LYS A 323 -18.75 1.06 1.40
CA LYS A 323 -20.14 1.20 1.87
C LYS A 323 -21.17 0.94 0.77
N GLU A 324 -20.79 1.13 -0.49
CA GLU A 324 -21.67 1.00 -1.66
C GLU A 324 -21.14 -0.05 -2.64
N THR A 325 -19.96 0.19 -3.25
CA THR A 325 -19.39 -0.71 -4.27
C THR A 325 -17.87 -0.83 -4.21
N LEU A 326 -17.37 -2.04 -4.47
CA LEU A 326 -15.98 -2.30 -4.82
C LEU A 326 -15.92 -2.84 -6.25
N ASN A 327 -15.21 -2.14 -7.13
CA ASN A 327 -14.99 -2.55 -8.51
C ASN A 327 -13.51 -2.84 -8.72
N LEU A 328 -13.19 -4.09 -9.06
CA LEU A 328 -11.88 -4.52 -9.54
C LEU A 328 -11.95 -4.57 -11.07
N GLY A 329 -11.28 -3.65 -11.74
CA GLY A 329 -11.21 -3.55 -13.19
C GLY A 329 -10.34 -4.65 -13.81
N VAL A 330 -10.18 -4.61 -15.13
CA VAL A 330 -9.47 -5.63 -15.92
C VAL A 330 -8.00 -5.75 -15.48
N ASP A 331 -7.46 -6.97 -15.41
CA ASP A 331 -6.05 -7.24 -15.05
C ASP A 331 -5.62 -6.64 -13.69
N THR A 332 -6.57 -6.44 -12.75
CA THR A 332 -6.25 -5.93 -11.41
C THR A 332 -5.88 -7.06 -10.44
N GLN A 333 -5.03 -6.76 -9.47
CA GLN A 333 -4.57 -7.76 -8.50
C GLN A 333 -4.64 -7.25 -7.07
N LEU A 334 -5.37 -7.96 -6.22
CA LEU A 334 -5.26 -7.89 -4.76
C LEU A 334 -4.57 -9.17 -4.29
N SER A 335 -3.34 -9.07 -3.80
CA SER A 335 -2.53 -10.25 -3.49
C SER A 335 -1.80 -10.18 -2.15
N VAL A 336 -1.90 -11.27 -1.41
CA VAL A 336 -1.18 -11.53 -0.15
C VAL A 336 -0.32 -12.80 -0.25
N GLU A 337 0.06 -13.14 -1.48
CA GLU A 337 0.80 -14.35 -1.82
C GLU A 337 2.17 -14.43 -1.15
N THR A 338 2.70 -15.65 -1.08
CA THR A 338 4.07 -15.92 -0.63
C THR A 338 4.83 -16.73 -1.67
N ASN A 339 6.05 -16.27 -1.97
CA ASN A 339 6.96 -16.93 -2.92
C ASN A 339 8.08 -17.71 -2.21
N ARG A 340 8.17 -17.63 -0.87
CA ARG A 340 9.26 -18.25 -0.09
C ARG A 340 8.75 -19.00 1.14
N SER A 341 9.25 -18.69 2.33
CA SER A 341 9.04 -19.53 3.53
C SER A 341 8.05 -18.92 4.51
N GLY A 342 7.60 -17.69 4.26
CA GLY A 342 6.52 -17.06 4.98
C GLY A 342 5.16 -17.69 4.71
N LYS A 343 4.27 -17.67 5.69
CA LYS A 343 2.85 -17.94 5.50
C LYS A 343 2.22 -16.81 4.67
N ALA A 344 1.35 -17.12 3.71
CA ALA A 344 0.55 -16.12 3.00
C ALA A 344 -0.36 -15.34 3.97
N GLY A 345 -0.68 -14.10 3.61
CA GLY A 345 -1.58 -13.24 4.38
C GLY A 345 -3.05 -13.60 4.18
N ASN A 346 -3.98 -12.77 4.66
CA ASN A 346 -5.41 -12.95 4.43
C ASN A 346 -6.01 -11.73 3.73
N ILE A 347 -7.09 -11.94 2.98
CA ILE A 347 -7.86 -10.87 2.34
C ILE A 347 -9.26 -10.84 2.94
N GLU A 348 -9.69 -9.67 3.39
CA GLU A 348 -11.05 -9.42 3.87
C GLU A 348 -11.71 -8.31 3.06
N ILE A 349 -12.87 -8.60 2.44
CA ILE A 349 -13.65 -7.63 1.68
C ILE A 349 -15.04 -7.52 2.26
N ASN A 350 -15.49 -6.30 2.50
CA ASN A 350 -16.84 -5.99 2.97
C ASN A 350 -17.44 -4.91 2.06
N THR A 351 -18.45 -5.28 1.28
CA THR A 351 -19.14 -4.35 0.36
C THR A 351 -20.53 -4.89 0.02
N PRO A 352 -21.57 -4.08 -0.18
CA PRO A 352 -22.84 -4.58 -0.70
C PRO A 352 -22.72 -5.23 -2.08
N GLN A 353 -21.85 -4.69 -2.95
CA GLN A 353 -21.61 -5.18 -4.30
C GLN A 353 -20.10 -5.24 -4.58
N LEU A 354 -19.66 -6.40 -5.07
CA LEU A 354 -18.30 -6.65 -5.55
C LEU A 354 -18.35 -7.04 -7.02
N THR A 355 -17.63 -6.28 -7.86
CA THR A 355 -17.39 -6.62 -9.26
C THR A 355 -15.93 -7.01 -9.43
N ILE A 356 -15.66 -8.18 -10.01
CA ILE A 356 -14.34 -8.66 -10.41
C ILE A 356 -14.31 -8.72 -11.94
N GLY A 357 -13.55 -7.83 -12.57
CA GLY A 357 -13.43 -7.70 -14.01
C GLY A 357 -12.59 -8.81 -14.65
N GLU A 358 -12.52 -8.81 -15.98
CA GLU A 358 -11.75 -9.81 -16.74
C GLU A 358 -10.29 -9.87 -16.29
N ASN A 359 -9.77 -11.07 -16.05
CA ASN A 359 -8.41 -11.32 -15.55
C ASN A 359 -8.07 -10.63 -14.22
N ALA A 360 -9.07 -10.07 -13.51
CA ALA A 360 -8.84 -9.56 -12.17
C ALA A 360 -8.73 -10.74 -11.19
N GLN A 361 -7.87 -10.59 -10.19
CA GLN A 361 -7.62 -11.65 -9.22
C GLN A 361 -7.55 -11.14 -7.79
N ILE A 362 -8.15 -11.92 -6.90
CA ILE A 362 -8.00 -11.83 -5.44
C ILE A 362 -7.30 -13.10 -5.00
N SER A 363 -6.05 -12.98 -4.57
CA SER A 363 -5.19 -14.15 -4.38
C SER A 363 -4.48 -14.15 -3.02
N ALA A 364 -4.58 -15.28 -2.33
CA ALA A 364 -3.87 -15.57 -1.10
C ALA A 364 -3.01 -16.84 -1.25
N THR A 365 -2.57 -17.10 -2.48
CA THR A 365 -1.90 -18.33 -2.91
C THR A 365 -0.48 -18.47 -2.35
N VAL A 366 -0.09 -19.72 -2.08
CA VAL A 366 1.32 -20.09 -1.88
C VAL A 366 1.88 -20.53 -3.22
N ASN A 367 2.72 -19.71 -3.85
CA ASN A 367 3.13 -19.93 -5.24
C ASN A 367 4.17 -21.04 -5.41
N ILE A 368 4.31 -21.52 -6.65
CA ILE A 368 5.30 -22.54 -7.00
C ILE A 368 6.72 -22.15 -6.58
N GLY A 369 7.44 -23.09 -5.96
CA GLY A 369 8.80 -22.86 -5.46
C GLY A 369 8.89 -22.18 -4.09
N ALA A 370 7.75 -21.84 -3.47
CA ALA A 370 7.72 -21.50 -2.05
C ALA A 370 8.28 -22.66 -1.21
N SER A 371 9.07 -22.31 -0.19
CA SER A 371 9.70 -23.25 0.74
C SER A 371 8.94 -23.38 2.07
N THR A 372 7.76 -22.76 2.15
CA THR A 372 6.86 -22.88 3.30
C THR A 372 6.14 -24.22 3.31
N THR A 373 5.83 -24.70 4.51
CA THR A 373 4.87 -25.80 4.75
C THR A 373 3.60 -25.30 5.44
N GLU A 374 3.51 -23.99 5.67
CA GLU A 374 2.32 -23.35 6.23
C GLU A 374 1.23 -23.26 5.16
N PRO A 375 -0.04 -23.39 5.54
CA PRO A 375 -1.14 -23.38 4.58
C PRO A 375 -1.28 -22.02 3.89
N GLY A 376 -1.99 -22.06 2.75
CA GLY A 376 -2.46 -20.88 2.02
C GLY A 376 -3.21 -19.88 2.89
N GLY A 377 -3.30 -18.64 2.39
CA GLY A 377 -3.99 -17.56 3.05
C GLY A 377 -5.50 -17.70 2.96
N ASN A 378 -6.23 -17.12 3.92
CA ASN A 378 -7.69 -17.15 3.89
C ASN A 378 -8.25 -15.92 3.17
N ILE A 379 -9.37 -16.11 2.48
CA ILE A 379 -10.12 -15.03 1.83
C ILE A 379 -11.53 -15.01 2.42
N THR A 380 -11.98 -13.85 2.89
CA THR A 380 -13.34 -13.63 3.40
C THR A 380 -13.98 -12.47 2.65
N ILE A 381 -15.12 -12.73 2.02
CA ILE A 381 -15.87 -11.72 1.27
C ILE A 381 -17.30 -11.70 1.82
N ASN A 382 -17.67 -10.54 2.34
CA ASN A 382 -19.03 -10.25 2.78
C ASN A 382 -19.67 -9.32 1.74
N THR A 383 -20.53 -9.88 0.89
CA THR A 383 -21.23 -9.17 -0.18
C THR A 383 -22.64 -9.68 -0.40
N ASN A 384 -23.51 -8.85 -0.98
CA ASN A 384 -24.86 -9.28 -1.38
C ASN A 384 -24.89 -9.65 -2.85
N LYS A 385 -24.03 -9.02 -3.64
CA LYS A 385 -23.87 -9.27 -5.07
C LYS A 385 -22.39 -9.43 -5.41
N LEU A 386 -22.06 -10.55 -6.05
CA LEU A 386 -20.73 -10.87 -6.53
C LEU A 386 -20.79 -11.15 -8.03
N ASP A 387 -20.27 -10.23 -8.83
CA ASP A 387 -20.14 -10.40 -10.27
C ASP A 387 -18.67 -10.72 -10.59
N ILE A 388 -18.40 -11.83 -11.29
CA ILE A 388 -17.05 -12.27 -11.68
C ILE A 388 -17.01 -12.42 -13.20
N ALA A 389 -16.05 -11.76 -13.85
CA ALA A 389 -15.86 -11.80 -15.29
C ALA A 389 -14.49 -12.37 -15.68
N GLY A 390 -14.43 -13.12 -16.79
CA GLY A 390 -13.19 -13.71 -17.33
C GLY A 390 -12.78 -15.00 -16.61
N GLU A 391 -11.62 -15.56 -16.98
CA GLU A 391 -11.16 -16.88 -16.52
C GLU A 391 -10.54 -16.88 -15.12
N LEU A 392 -10.24 -15.70 -14.56
CA LEU A 392 -9.70 -15.56 -13.20
C LEU A 392 -10.80 -15.25 -12.17
N GLY A 393 -10.42 -15.09 -10.90
CA GLY A 393 -11.35 -14.74 -9.84
C GLY A 393 -10.71 -14.74 -8.46
N ILE A 394 -11.06 -15.73 -7.62
CA ILE A 394 -10.71 -15.73 -6.19
C ILE A 394 -9.97 -17.02 -5.83
N PHE A 395 -8.75 -16.88 -5.31
CA PHE A 395 -7.80 -17.98 -5.13
C PHE A 395 -7.23 -18.04 -3.71
N ALA A 396 -7.67 -19.02 -2.92
CA ALA A 396 -7.09 -19.37 -1.62
C ALA A 396 -6.27 -20.66 -1.76
N GLU A 397 -5.38 -20.70 -2.75
CA GLU A 397 -4.75 -21.93 -3.24
C GLU A 397 -3.34 -22.18 -2.68
N THR A 398 -2.75 -23.30 -3.11
CA THR A 398 -1.31 -23.55 -2.97
C THR A 398 -0.78 -24.32 -4.18
N GLU A 399 0.35 -23.87 -4.69
CA GLU A 399 1.13 -24.51 -5.74
C GLU A 399 2.44 -25.11 -5.21
N ALA A 400 2.63 -25.09 -3.88
CA ALA A 400 3.78 -25.67 -3.19
C ALA A 400 3.34 -26.78 -2.23
N LYS A 401 4.32 -27.38 -1.53
CA LYS A 401 4.09 -28.46 -0.56
C LYS A 401 3.48 -27.95 0.75
N ALA A 402 2.23 -27.49 0.68
CA ALA A 402 1.44 -26.95 1.76
C ALA A 402 -0.04 -27.27 1.51
N ASP A 403 -0.88 -27.14 2.54
CA ASP A 403 -2.33 -27.22 2.37
C ASP A 403 -2.88 -25.88 1.84
N ALA A 404 -3.97 -25.90 1.08
CA ALA A 404 -4.61 -24.66 0.62
C ALA A 404 -5.32 -23.91 1.77
N GLY A 405 -5.63 -22.64 1.54
CA GLY A 405 -6.34 -21.78 2.48
C GLY A 405 -7.85 -22.05 2.55
N SER A 406 -8.59 -21.19 3.24
CA SER A 406 -10.05 -21.24 3.25
C SER A 406 -10.66 -19.97 2.66
N LEU A 407 -11.72 -20.15 1.88
CA LEU A 407 -12.49 -19.08 1.26
C LEU A 407 -13.89 -19.06 1.88
N THR A 408 -14.33 -17.89 2.35
CA THR A 408 -15.66 -17.70 2.93
C THR A 408 -16.39 -16.59 2.19
N LEU A 409 -17.57 -16.90 1.67
CA LEU A 409 -18.51 -15.96 1.07
C LEU A 409 -19.75 -15.90 1.96
N SER A 410 -20.10 -14.71 2.42
CA SER A 410 -21.34 -14.51 3.18
C SER A 410 -22.01 -13.19 2.86
N THR A 411 -23.26 -13.02 3.28
CA THR A 411 -24.02 -11.80 3.03
C THR A 411 -23.46 -10.60 3.76
N TYR A 412 -23.49 -9.42 3.14
CA TYR A 412 -23.11 -8.18 3.80
C TYR A 412 -24.19 -7.72 4.78
N LYS A 413 -23.80 -7.53 6.04
CA LYS A 413 -24.67 -7.11 7.16
C LYS A 413 -25.88 -8.04 7.29
N THR A 414 -27.10 -7.48 7.29
CA THR A 414 -28.35 -8.21 7.54
C THR A 414 -29.06 -8.61 6.26
N ASN A 415 -28.40 -8.53 5.09
CA ASN A 415 -29.03 -8.93 3.84
C ASN A 415 -29.31 -10.44 3.88
N PRO A 416 -30.53 -10.89 3.53
CA PRO A 416 -30.85 -12.31 3.54
C PRO A 416 -30.31 -13.08 2.32
N ASN A 417 -29.88 -12.39 1.27
CA ASN A 417 -29.67 -12.97 -0.04
C ASN A 417 -28.24 -12.72 -0.56
N LEU A 418 -27.68 -13.73 -1.22
CA LEU A 418 -26.41 -13.67 -1.93
C LEU A 418 -26.60 -14.09 -3.38
N ASP A 419 -26.29 -13.18 -4.31
CA ASP A 419 -26.30 -13.44 -5.74
C ASP A 419 -24.86 -13.48 -6.27
N ILE A 420 -24.46 -14.59 -6.90
CA ILE A 420 -23.16 -14.79 -7.54
C ILE A 420 -23.39 -15.00 -9.03
N THR A 421 -22.81 -14.14 -9.86
CA THR A 421 -22.91 -14.20 -11.33
C THR A 421 -21.53 -14.35 -11.95
N PHE A 422 -21.35 -15.42 -12.73
CA PHE A 422 -20.16 -15.64 -13.53
C PHE A 422 -20.39 -15.26 -14.99
N THR A 423 -19.46 -14.52 -15.57
CA THR A 423 -19.42 -14.20 -17.00
C THR A 423 -18.08 -14.67 -17.55
N ASN A 424 -18.06 -15.47 -18.60
CA ASN A 424 -16.82 -15.94 -19.25
C ASN A 424 -15.87 -16.79 -18.36
N GLU A 425 -16.38 -17.83 -17.67
CA GLU A 425 -15.57 -18.89 -17.03
C GLU A 425 -14.86 -18.53 -15.71
N GLY A 426 -15.39 -17.58 -14.93
CA GLY A 426 -14.77 -17.17 -13.66
C GLY A 426 -14.59 -18.30 -12.63
N PHE A 427 -13.53 -18.17 -11.82
CA PHE A 427 -13.10 -19.19 -10.87
C PHE A 427 -13.17 -18.73 -9.40
N ILE A 428 -13.65 -19.62 -8.54
CA ILE A 428 -13.50 -19.55 -7.09
C ILE A 428 -12.82 -20.85 -6.65
N SER A 429 -11.62 -20.77 -6.11
CA SER A 429 -10.82 -21.96 -5.83
C SER A 429 -10.07 -21.87 -4.51
N ALA A 430 -10.05 -23.00 -3.80
CA ALA A 430 -9.17 -23.25 -2.67
C ALA A 430 -8.45 -24.59 -2.90
N SER A 431 -7.87 -24.75 -4.09
CA SER A 431 -7.26 -26.00 -4.58
C SER A 431 -5.75 -26.05 -4.29
N THR A 432 -5.17 -27.24 -4.41
CA THR A 432 -3.75 -27.51 -4.21
C THR A 432 -3.16 -28.21 -5.44
N SER A 433 -2.22 -27.57 -6.15
CA SER A 433 -1.61 -28.13 -7.37
C SER A 433 -0.30 -28.90 -7.14
N SER A 434 0.13 -29.03 -5.89
CA SER A 434 1.29 -29.83 -5.45
C SER A 434 0.91 -30.75 -4.27
N THR A 435 1.89 -31.28 -3.54
CA THR A 435 1.62 -32.18 -2.40
C THR A 435 1.01 -31.40 -1.21
N GLY A 436 -0.26 -31.64 -0.90
CA GLY A 436 -0.99 -31.00 0.19
C GLY A 436 -2.50 -31.15 0.03
N ASN A 437 -3.27 -30.94 1.09
CA ASN A 437 -4.72 -31.05 1.03
C ASN A 437 -5.34 -29.80 0.40
N GLY A 438 -6.45 -29.98 -0.32
CA GLY A 438 -7.32 -28.89 -0.74
C GLY A 438 -7.96 -28.19 0.47
N GLY A 439 -8.33 -26.93 0.26
CA GLY A 439 -8.85 -26.00 1.25
C GLY A 439 -10.35 -26.14 1.46
N ASN A 440 -10.97 -25.13 2.08
CA ASN A 440 -12.42 -25.12 2.26
C ASN A 440 -13.04 -23.91 1.58
N ILE A 441 -14.17 -24.11 0.92
CA ILE A 441 -15.03 -23.04 0.43
C ILE A 441 -16.33 -23.08 1.22
N ASN A 442 -16.67 -22.00 1.91
CA ASN A 442 -17.91 -21.86 2.66
C ASN A 442 -18.74 -20.72 2.06
N ILE A 443 -19.96 -21.00 1.62
CA ILE A 443 -20.89 -20.03 1.05
C ILE A 443 -22.16 -20.03 1.89
N SER A 444 -22.55 -18.90 2.46
CA SER A 444 -23.73 -18.84 3.33
C SER A 444 -24.59 -17.59 3.12
N ALA A 445 -25.91 -17.79 3.18
CA ALA A 445 -26.90 -16.71 3.21
C ALA A 445 -28.14 -17.12 4.03
N PRO A 446 -28.80 -16.20 4.76
CA PRO A 446 -29.97 -16.55 5.57
C PRO A 446 -31.19 -17.10 4.83
N GLU A 447 -31.48 -16.62 3.61
CA GLU A 447 -32.68 -17.01 2.85
C GLU A 447 -32.36 -17.59 1.47
N THR A 448 -31.58 -16.91 0.63
CA THR A 448 -31.34 -17.36 -0.75
C THR A 448 -29.88 -17.24 -1.16
N ILE A 449 -29.37 -18.27 -1.84
CA ILE A 449 -28.15 -18.21 -2.63
C ILE A 449 -28.52 -18.51 -4.09
N ASN A 450 -28.23 -17.58 -5.00
CA ASN A 450 -28.32 -17.81 -6.44
C ASN A 450 -26.92 -17.79 -7.03
N ILE A 451 -26.53 -18.86 -7.73
CA ILE A 451 -25.25 -18.94 -8.46
C ILE A 451 -25.58 -19.21 -9.91
N GLN A 452 -25.22 -18.29 -10.80
CA GLN A 452 -25.57 -18.35 -12.21
C GLN A 452 -24.37 -18.03 -13.12
N GLY A 453 -24.53 -18.39 -14.39
CA GLY A 453 -23.56 -18.18 -15.45
C GLY A 453 -22.61 -19.36 -15.65
N ASN A 454 -21.55 -19.14 -16.43
CA ASN A 454 -20.55 -20.16 -16.73
C ASN A 454 -19.34 -19.93 -15.82
N GLY A 455 -19.26 -20.61 -14.67
CA GLY A 455 -18.17 -20.46 -13.72
C GLY A 455 -17.96 -21.70 -12.86
N PHE A 456 -16.81 -21.73 -12.19
CA PHE A 456 -16.28 -22.90 -11.50
C PHE A 456 -16.02 -22.60 -10.02
N ILE A 457 -16.48 -23.50 -9.14
CA ILE A 457 -16.19 -23.46 -7.70
C ILE A 457 -15.50 -24.78 -7.32
N ALA A 458 -14.23 -24.72 -6.92
CA ALA A 458 -13.36 -25.89 -6.89
C ALA A 458 -12.51 -26.01 -5.61
N VAL A 459 -12.37 -27.23 -5.08
CA VAL A 459 -11.43 -27.58 -3.99
C VAL A 459 -10.63 -28.83 -4.34
N GLU A 460 -9.82 -28.74 -5.39
CA GLU A 460 -9.19 -29.88 -6.04
C GLU A 460 -7.75 -30.12 -5.56
N THR A 461 -7.24 -31.34 -5.77
CA THR A 461 -5.81 -31.63 -5.65
C THR A 461 -5.28 -32.38 -6.87
N THR A 462 -4.25 -31.86 -7.53
CA THR A 462 -3.68 -32.51 -8.72
C THR A 462 -2.55 -33.51 -8.42
N ASP A 463 -1.88 -33.37 -7.26
CA ASP A 463 -0.83 -34.29 -6.76
C ASP A 463 -1.31 -34.99 -5.45
N ILE A 464 -0.39 -35.54 -4.66
CA ILE A 464 -0.69 -36.25 -3.40
C ILE A 464 -1.37 -35.31 -2.39
N GLY A 465 -2.62 -35.60 -2.03
CA GLY A 465 -3.40 -34.80 -1.10
C GLY A 465 -4.87 -35.19 -1.11
N ASN A 466 -5.62 -34.89 -0.04
CA ASN A 466 -7.09 -35.03 -0.10
C ASN A 466 -7.70 -33.73 -0.63
N ALA A 467 -8.71 -33.84 -1.49
CA ALA A 467 -9.51 -32.69 -1.87
C ALA A 467 -10.28 -32.12 -0.69
N GLY A 468 -10.60 -30.84 -0.83
CA GLY A 468 -11.16 -30.03 0.23
C GLY A 468 -12.66 -30.22 0.45
N THR A 469 -13.27 -29.27 1.15
CA THR A 469 -14.73 -29.26 1.37
C THR A 469 -15.37 -27.99 0.84
N ILE A 470 -16.47 -28.15 0.11
CA ILE A 470 -17.37 -27.05 -0.28
C ILE A 470 -18.63 -27.17 0.58
N ASN A 471 -18.92 -26.15 1.38
CA ASN A 471 -20.12 -26.04 2.19
C ASN A 471 -21.00 -24.90 1.65
N ILE A 472 -22.26 -25.19 1.37
CA ILE A 472 -23.27 -24.19 0.98
C ILE A 472 -24.43 -24.28 1.97
N ASP A 473 -24.73 -23.18 2.66
CA ASP A 473 -25.76 -23.10 3.71
C ASP A 473 -26.75 -21.96 3.44
N THR A 474 -28.00 -22.31 3.17
CA THR A 474 -29.09 -21.36 2.87
C THR A 474 -30.44 -22.04 2.97
N LYS A 475 -31.56 -21.31 2.99
CA LYS A 475 -32.88 -21.95 2.88
C LYS A 475 -33.22 -22.34 1.44
N ASN A 476 -32.76 -21.56 0.46
CA ASN A 476 -33.04 -21.78 -0.95
C ASN A 476 -31.77 -21.61 -1.77
N LEU A 477 -31.36 -22.67 -2.48
CA LEU A 477 -30.20 -22.66 -3.37
C LEU A 477 -30.67 -22.87 -4.82
N THR A 478 -30.30 -21.94 -5.69
CA THR A 478 -30.46 -22.06 -7.14
C THR A 478 -29.10 -22.06 -7.82
N LEU A 479 -28.81 -23.08 -8.63
CA LEU A 479 -27.68 -23.12 -9.55
C LEU A 479 -28.23 -23.09 -10.98
N SER A 480 -27.70 -22.22 -11.84
CA SER A 480 -28.12 -22.13 -13.25
C SER A 480 -26.97 -21.90 -14.24
N ASP A 481 -27.27 -21.96 -15.54
CA ASP A 481 -26.43 -21.50 -16.66
C ASP A 481 -25.01 -22.10 -16.79
N LYS A 482 -24.86 -23.38 -16.39
CA LYS A 482 -23.61 -24.19 -16.46
C LYS A 482 -22.61 -24.00 -15.33
N VAL A 483 -23.02 -23.44 -14.19
CA VAL A 483 -22.19 -23.46 -12.98
C VAL A 483 -21.74 -24.88 -12.65
N ALA A 484 -20.43 -25.04 -12.43
CA ALA A 484 -19.81 -26.30 -12.04
C ALA A 484 -19.21 -26.17 -10.64
N ILE A 485 -19.54 -27.12 -9.75
CA ILE A 485 -18.97 -27.20 -8.40
C ILE A 485 -18.27 -28.55 -8.24
N SER A 486 -16.98 -28.54 -7.96
CA SER A 486 -16.14 -29.74 -7.94
C SER A 486 -15.28 -29.87 -6.66
N ALA A 487 -15.15 -31.10 -6.19
CA ALA A 487 -14.25 -31.47 -5.11
C ALA A 487 -13.54 -32.78 -5.49
N SER A 488 -12.42 -32.68 -6.20
CA SER A 488 -11.82 -33.80 -6.92
C SER A 488 -10.32 -33.98 -6.62
N THR A 489 -9.84 -35.22 -6.70
CA THR A 489 -8.40 -35.53 -6.62
C THR A 489 -7.93 -36.25 -7.88
N GLU A 490 -6.84 -35.78 -8.49
CA GLU A 490 -6.29 -36.37 -9.71
C GLU A 490 -5.33 -37.54 -9.42
N ASP A 491 -4.39 -37.39 -8.47
CA ASP A 491 -3.46 -38.47 -8.07
C ASP A 491 -3.90 -39.16 -6.76
N LYS A 492 -2.99 -39.35 -5.78
CA LYS A 492 -3.27 -40.09 -4.55
C LYS A 492 -3.97 -39.21 -3.52
N GLY A 493 -5.25 -39.44 -3.33
CA GLY A 493 -6.09 -38.68 -2.41
C GLY A 493 -7.46 -39.29 -2.19
N ASN A 494 -8.18 -38.84 -1.18
CA ASN A 494 -9.63 -39.03 -1.14
C ASN A 494 -10.32 -37.85 -1.83
N ALA A 495 -11.41 -38.11 -2.53
CA ALA A 495 -12.27 -37.06 -3.07
C ALA A 495 -12.72 -36.13 -1.95
N GLY A 496 -12.91 -34.87 -2.32
CA GLY A 496 -13.42 -33.87 -1.41
C GLY A 496 -14.91 -34.06 -1.16
N THR A 497 -15.46 -33.19 -0.33
CA THR A 497 -16.88 -33.25 0.06
C THR A 497 -17.62 -32.00 -0.41
N ILE A 498 -18.80 -32.17 -1.00
CA ILE A 498 -19.74 -31.07 -1.27
C ILE A 498 -20.93 -31.25 -0.33
N ASN A 499 -21.06 -30.36 0.65
CA ASN A 499 -22.16 -30.31 1.60
C ASN A 499 -23.12 -29.17 1.21
N ILE A 500 -24.36 -29.52 0.93
CA ILE A 500 -25.44 -28.55 0.67
C ILE A 500 -26.47 -28.70 1.77
N ASN A 501 -26.59 -27.68 2.62
CA ASN A 501 -27.64 -27.55 3.62
C ASN A 501 -28.68 -26.56 3.10
N THR A 502 -29.81 -27.09 2.60
CA THR A 502 -30.91 -26.26 2.08
C THR A 502 -32.27 -26.91 2.24
N ASN A 503 -33.33 -26.09 2.34
CA ASN A 503 -34.70 -26.58 2.29
C ASN A 503 -35.12 -26.85 0.84
N ASN A 504 -34.72 -25.96 -0.07
CA ASN A 504 -35.04 -26.05 -1.50
C ASN A 504 -33.75 -25.98 -2.34
N LEU A 505 -33.57 -26.96 -3.23
CA LEU A 505 -32.46 -27.02 -4.18
C LEU A 505 -33.01 -27.04 -5.61
N THR A 506 -32.65 -26.04 -6.40
CA THR A 506 -32.97 -25.94 -7.83
C THR A 506 -31.68 -26.04 -8.64
N LEU A 507 -31.62 -27.01 -9.55
CA LEU A 507 -30.52 -27.20 -10.51
C LEU A 507 -31.08 -27.02 -11.92
N GLU A 508 -30.63 -25.98 -12.62
CA GLU A 508 -31.07 -25.69 -13.98
C GLU A 508 -30.10 -26.25 -15.04
N THR A 509 -30.38 -25.98 -16.31
CA THR A 509 -29.72 -26.65 -17.44
C THR A 509 -28.20 -26.43 -17.42
N GLY A 510 -27.45 -27.53 -17.44
CA GLY A 510 -25.99 -27.52 -17.59
C GLY A 510 -25.19 -27.47 -16.29
N THR A 511 -25.84 -27.33 -15.12
CA THR A 511 -25.12 -27.30 -13.84
C THR A 511 -24.56 -28.66 -13.44
N SER A 512 -23.42 -28.69 -12.75
CA SER A 512 -22.80 -29.92 -12.25
C SER A 512 -22.33 -29.80 -10.80
N LEU A 513 -22.47 -30.91 -10.05
CA LEU A 513 -21.97 -31.09 -8.70
C LEU A 513 -21.17 -32.40 -8.67
N THR A 514 -19.86 -32.31 -8.51
CA THR A 514 -18.96 -33.45 -8.77
C THR A 514 -17.99 -33.69 -7.62
N THR A 515 -17.95 -34.92 -7.12
CA THR A 515 -16.93 -35.40 -6.18
C THR A 515 -16.27 -36.64 -6.77
N GLU A 516 -14.99 -36.54 -7.13
CA GLU A 516 -14.31 -37.59 -7.92
C GLU A 516 -12.89 -37.88 -7.44
N THR A 517 -12.47 -39.13 -7.66
CA THR A 517 -11.07 -39.58 -7.48
C THR A 517 -10.64 -40.25 -8.77
N ASN A 518 -9.65 -39.69 -9.47
CA ASN A 518 -9.20 -40.25 -10.75
C ASN A 518 -8.08 -41.28 -10.60
N ASN A 519 -7.57 -41.49 -9.38
CA ASN A 519 -6.66 -42.59 -9.04
C ASN A 519 -6.88 -43.09 -7.59
N GLN A 520 -6.85 -44.41 -7.34
CA GLN A 520 -6.98 -45.19 -6.07
C GLN A 520 -7.76 -44.66 -4.83
N GLY A 521 -8.47 -43.54 -4.88
CA GLY A 521 -9.15 -42.89 -3.75
C GLY A 521 -10.56 -43.39 -3.49
N ARG A 522 -11.05 -43.26 -2.24
CA ARG A 522 -12.42 -43.65 -1.85
C ARG A 522 -13.41 -42.50 -2.09
N GLN A 523 -14.53 -42.79 -2.75
CA GLN A 523 -15.67 -41.87 -2.89
C GLN A 523 -16.58 -41.91 -1.65
N ARG A 524 -17.04 -40.75 -1.15
CA ARG A 524 -18.07 -40.69 -0.09
C ARG A 524 -19.00 -39.47 -0.26
N LEU A 525 -20.12 -39.66 -0.97
CA LEU A 525 -21.22 -38.69 -1.04
C LEU A 525 -22.10 -38.81 0.22
N HIS A 526 -22.22 -37.76 1.03
CA HIS A 526 -23.14 -37.74 2.18
C HIS A 526 -24.33 -36.81 1.92
N ARG A 527 -25.49 -37.37 1.56
CA ARG A 527 -26.78 -36.66 1.61
C ARG A 527 -27.34 -36.75 3.03
N SER A 528 -27.42 -35.63 3.72
CA SER A 528 -28.22 -35.53 4.95
C SER A 528 -29.71 -35.52 4.56
N ARG A 529 -30.42 -36.60 4.91
CA ARG A 529 -31.88 -36.62 4.97
C ARG A 529 -32.29 -36.03 6.31
N ASN A 530 -33.33 -35.20 6.34
CA ASN A 530 -34.29 -35.21 7.45
C ASN A 530 -35.69 -34.81 6.98
N HIS A 531 -36.66 -35.34 7.71
CA HIS A 531 -38.11 -35.32 7.49
C HIS A 531 -38.75 -33.95 7.53
#